data_AF-A0A379W7A2-F1
#
_entry.id   AF-A0A379W7A2-F1
#
_cell.length_a   1.000
_cell.length_b   1.000
_cell.length_c   1.000
_cell.angle_alpha   90.00
_cell.angle_beta   90.00
_cell.angle_gamma   90.00
#
_symmetry.space_group_name_H-M   'P 1'
#
loop_
_entity.id
_entity.type
_entity.pdbx_description
1 polymer ?
#
loop_
_entity_poly.entity_id
_entity_poly.type
_entity_poly.pdbx_seq_one_letter_code
_entity_poly.pdbx_strand_id
1 'polypeptide(L)'
;MVGEQGGSLHNVTLDVRGSDCVIKGVAMSGFGPVAQIFIGGKEPQVMRNLIIDDITVTHANYAILRQGFHNQMDGARITHSRFSDLQGDAIEWNVAIHDRDILISDHVIERIDCTNGKINWGIGIGLAGSTYDNSYPEDQAVKNFVVANITGSDCRQLVHVENGKHFVIRNVKAKNITPDFSKNAGIDNATIAIYGCDNFVIDNIDMTNSAGMLIGYGVVKGNTCQFRKTLN
;
A
#
# COMPACT_ATOMS: atom_id res chain seq x y z
N MET A 1 -0.46 21.15 -2.66
CA MET A 1 -0.45 21.26 -4.12
C MET A 1 -1.79 20.84 -4.68
N VAL A 2 -2.49 21.75 -5.35
CA VAL A 2 -3.71 21.42 -6.09
C VAL A 2 -3.39 21.72 -7.56
N GLY A 3 -3.45 20.71 -8.41
CA GLY A 3 -3.29 20.86 -9.85
C GLY A 3 -4.54 21.50 -10.45
N GLU A 4 -4.34 22.48 -11.33
CA GLU A 4 -5.37 22.87 -12.29
C GLU A 4 -5.49 21.78 -13.36
N GLN A 5 -6.65 21.66 -14.03
CA GLN A 5 -6.87 20.63 -15.07
C GLN A 5 -5.72 20.62 -16.09
N GLY A 6 -4.92 19.54 -16.09
CA GLY A 6 -3.76 19.36 -16.98
C GLY A 6 -2.39 19.56 -16.32
N GLY A 7 -2.32 19.88 -15.02
CA GLY A 7 -1.06 19.95 -14.29
C GLY A 7 -0.32 18.61 -14.26
N SER A 8 0.94 18.59 -14.69
CA SER A 8 1.76 17.38 -14.73
C SER A 8 3.15 17.59 -14.14
N LEU A 9 3.65 16.57 -13.44
CA LEU A 9 5.01 16.48 -12.93
C LEU A 9 5.73 15.32 -13.60
N HIS A 10 6.96 15.55 -14.05
CA HIS A 10 7.79 14.52 -14.67
C HIS A 10 9.16 14.46 -14.01
N ASN A 11 9.53 13.28 -13.51
CA ASN A 11 10.76 13.05 -12.75
C ASN A 11 10.92 13.98 -11.53
N VAL A 12 9.82 14.25 -10.83
CA VAL A 12 9.81 15.07 -9.61
C VAL A 12 9.20 14.26 -8.46
N THR A 13 9.84 14.31 -7.29
CA THR A 13 9.26 13.83 -6.04
C THR A 13 8.61 14.97 -5.28
N LEU A 14 7.35 14.79 -4.89
CA LEU A 14 6.73 15.59 -3.84
C LEU A 14 7.08 14.98 -2.49
N ASP A 15 7.83 15.72 -1.69
CA ASP A 15 8.32 15.28 -0.38
C ASP A 15 7.47 15.87 0.76
N VAL A 16 6.64 15.03 1.37
CA VAL A 16 5.70 15.40 2.43
C VAL A 16 6.35 15.19 3.79
N ARG A 17 6.63 16.32 4.46
CA ARG A 17 7.32 16.36 5.77
C ARG A 17 6.48 16.88 6.93
N GLY A 18 5.21 17.23 6.72
CA GLY A 18 4.36 17.89 7.72
C GLY A 18 2.87 17.62 7.56
N SER A 19 2.06 18.36 8.32
CA SER A 19 0.60 18.24 8.38
C SER A 19 -0.12 19.04 7.31
N ASP A 20 -1.43 18.84 7.21
CA ASP A 20 -2.39 19.67 6.44
C ASP A 20 -2.01 19.80 4.96
N CYS A 21 -1.41 18.75 4.43
CA CYS A 21 -0.99 18.66 3.04
C CYS A 21 -2.14 18.14 2.17
N VAL A 22 -2.45 18.88 1.11
CA VAL A 22 -3.37 18.43 0.06
C VAL A 22 -2.58 18.25 -1.23
N ILE A 23 -2.66 17.06 -1.86
CA ILE A 23 -2.15 16.77 -3.19
C ILE A 23 -3.34 16.32 -4.02
N LYS A 24 -3.77 17.12 -4.99
CA LYS A 24 -4.99 16.83 -5.75
C LYS A 24 -4.89 17.14 -7.24
N GLY A 25 -5.49 16.30 -8.08
CA GLY A 25 -5.74 16.63 -9.49
C GLY A 25 -4.48 16.76 -10.35
N VAL A 26 -3.42 16.04 -10.01
CA VAL A 26 -2.11 16.14 -10.69
C VAL A 26 -1.73 14.82 -11.36
N ALA A 27 -1.18 14.91 -12.56
CA ALA A 27 -0.56 13.79 -13.26
C ALA A 27 0.93 13.70 -12.90
N MET A 28 1.45 12.50 -12.64
CA MET A 28 2.85 12.29 -12.27
C MET A 28 3.45 11.13 -13.07
N SER A 29 4.72 11.25 -13.45
CA SER A 29 5.42 10.21 -14.23
C SER A 29 6.93 10.30 -14.11
N GLY A 30 7.61 9.25 -14.56
CA GLY A 30 9.05 9.21 -14.74
C GLY A 30 9.75 8.27 -13.75
N PHE A 31 10.74 7.55 -14.26
CA PHE A 31 11.51 6.54 -13.52
C PHE A 31 12.76 7.08 -12.82
N GLY A 32 13.03 8.40 -12.91
CA GLY A 32 14.18 9.02 -12.23
C GLY A 32 14.06 8.92 -10.71
N PRO A 33 12.94 9.38 -10.11
CA PRO A 33 12.68 9.20 -8.69
C PRO A 33 12.38 7.77 -8.28
N VAL A 34 12.69 7.43 -7.03
CA VAL A 34 12.20 6.19 -6.40
C VAL A 34 10.68 6.25 -6.22
N ALA A 35 10.14 7.39 -5.79
CA ALA A 35 8.71 7.62 -5.61
C ALA A 35 8.29 8.98 -6.15
N GLN A 36 7.07 9.07 -6.69
CA GLN A 36 6.48 10.35 -7.09
C GLN A 36 6.04 11.16 -5.87
N ILE A 37 5.50 10.51 -4.84
CA ILE A 37 5.16 11.12 -3.55
C ILE A 37 5.89 10.33 -2.47
N PHE A 38 6.78 11.00 -1.73
CA PHE A 38 7.43 10.44 -0.56
C PHE A 38 6.85 11.06 0.71
N ILE A 39 6.54 10.25 1.72
CA ILE A 39 5.94 10.70 2.97
C ILE A 39 6.78 10.19 4.15
N GLY A 40 7.29 11.12 4.95
CA GLY A 40 7.96 10.79 6.22
C GLY A 40 9.15 11.67 6.52
N GLY A 41 9.69 11.52 7.72
CA GLY A 41 10.84 12.28 8.24
C GLY A 41 11.83 11.36 8.96
N LYS A 42 13.00 11.90 9.29
CA LYS A 42 13.96 11.22 10.18
C LYS A 42 13.69 11.48 11.65
N GLU A 43 13.04 12.60 11.95
CA GLU A 43 12.76 13.03 13.32
C GLU A 43 11.38 12.57 13.80
N PRO A 44 11.23 12.32 15.11
CA PRO A 44 9.93 12.17 15.77
C PRO A 44 9.04 13.39 15.54
N GLN A 45 7.91 13.15 14.88
CA GLN A 45 6.87 14.16 14.67
C GLN A 45 5.51 13.50 14.47
N VAL A 46 4.46 14.25 14.82
CA VAL A 46 3.08 13.88 14.51
C VAL A 46 2.58 14.75 13.37
N MET A 47 2.33 14.11 12.23
CA MET A 47 1.74 14.71 11.03
C MET A 47 0.25 14.37 10.99
N ARG A 48 -0.58 15.28 10.46
CA ARG A 48 -2.04 15.11 10.39
C ARG A 48 -2.61 15.53 9.05
N ASN A 49 -3.82 15.05 8.76
CA ASN A 49 -4.69 15.58 7.71
C ASN A 49 -4.05 15.58 6.31
N LEU A 50 -3.32 14.51 5.97
CA LEU A 50 -2.83 14.32 4.60
C LEU A 50 -3.98 13.89 3.70
N ILE A 51 -4.23 14.67 2.65
CA ILE A 51 -5.20 14.35 1.60
C ILE A 51 -4.44 14.19 0.28
N ILE A 52 -4.55 13.01 -0.33
CA ILE A 52 -4.13 12.76 -1.70
C ILE A 52 -5.36 12.30 -2.47
N ASP A 53 -5.80 13.08 -3.46
CA ASP A 53 -7.09 12.85 -4.11
C ASP A 53 -7.02 13.06 -5.61
N ASP A 54 -7.63 12.16 -6.38
CA ASP A 54 -7.76 12.32 -7.85
C ASP A 54 -6.40 12.58 -8.55
N ILE A 55 -5.35 11.84 -8.15
CA ILE A 55 -4.07 11.89 -8.85
C ILE A 55 -4.01 10.78 -9.90
N THR A 56 -3.20 11.00 -10.94
CA THR A 56 -2.89 9.96 -11.93
C THR A 56 -1.39 9.76 -11.96
N VAL A 57 -0.92 8.54 -11.69
CA VAL A 57 0.51 8.22 -11.75
C VAL A 57 0.74 7.14 -12.79
N THR A 58 1.61 7.41 -13.76
CA THR A 58 1.94 6.43 -14.80
C THR A 58 3.43 6.39 -15.09
N HIS A 59 3.94 5.24 -15.56
CA HIS A 59 5.33 5.11 -16.02
C HIS A 59 6.35 5.59 -14.98
N ALA A 60 6.25 5.06 -13.77
CA ALA A 60 7.10 5.44 -12.64
C ALA A 60 7.55 4.21 -11.84
N ASN A 61 8.46 4.42 -10.90
CA ASN A 61 8.78 3.42 -9.88
C ASN A 61 7.62 3.32 -8.89
N TYR A 62 7.75 3.83 -7.66
CA TYR A 62 6.61 3.97 -6.76
C TYR A 62 5.77 5.19 -7.12
N ALA A 63 4.46 5.07 -6.98
CA ALA A 63 3.60 6.24 -6.96
C ALA A 63 3.65 6.91 -5.60
N ILE A 64 3.21 6.23 -4.54
CA ILE A 64 3.25 6.75 -3.15
C ILE A 64 4.11 5.81 -2.30
N LEU A 65 5.10 6.38 -1.60
CA LEU A 65 5.92 5.68 -0.63
C LEU A 65 5.94 6.42 0.71
N ARG A 66 5.37 5.79 1.74
CA ARG A 66 5.46 6.23 3.13
C ARG A 66 6.48 5.37 3.87
N GLN A 67 7.36 6.04 4.63
CA GLN A 67 8.31 5.41 5.54
C GLN A 67 8.07 5.90 6.98
N GLY A 68 7.38 5.09 7.78
CA GLY A 68 6.73 5.51 9.01
C GLY A 68 7.50 5.34 10.32
N PHE A 69 8.63 4.66 10.32
CA PHE A 69 9.27 4.20 11.57
C PHE A 69 9.51 5.31 12.62
N HIS A 70 9.83 6.53 12.18
CA HIS A 70 10.18 7.63 13.08
C HIS A 70 9.03 8.58 13.40
N ASN A 71 7.92 8.58 12.67
CA ASN A 71 6.90 9.61 12.79
C ASN A 71 5.51 9.04 12.59
N GLN A 72 4.54 9.75 13.14
CA GLN A 72 3.14 9.40 13.04
C GLN A 72 2.46 10.18 11.92
N MET A 73 1.60 9.52 11.18
CA MET A 73 0.53 10.11 10.38
C MET A 73 -0.83 9.75 10.98
N ASP A 74 -1.67 10.75 11.17
CA ASP A 74 -3.01 10.64 11.77
C ASP A 74 -4.04 11.26 10.83
N GLY A 75 -4.99 10.45 10.36
CA GLY A 75 -6.07 10.91 9.47
C GLY A 75 -5.65 11.05 7.99
N ALA A 76 -4.86 10.12 7.45
CA ALA A 76 -4.50 10.11 6.04
C ALA A 76 -5.67 9.62 5.15
N ARG A 77 -5.92 10.33 4.05
CA ARG A 77 -6.94 9.96 3.05
C ARG A 77 -6.32 9.96 1.66
N ILE A 78 -6.27 8.80 1.03
CA ILE A 78 -5.78 8.61 -0.34
C ILE A 78 -6.97 8.08 -1.15
N THR A 79 -7.52 8.89 -2.05
CA THR A 79 -8.80 8.59 -2.70
C THR A 79 -8.86 8.91 -4.19
N HIS A 80 -9.72 8.22 -4.94
CA HIS A 80 -10.08 8.54 -6.34
C HIS A 80 -8.93 8.54 -7.37
N SER A 81 -7.77 8.01 -7.01
CA SER A 81 -6.58 8.01 -7.86
C SER A 81 -6.54 6.87 -8.89
N ARG A 82 -5.75 7.08 -9.95
CA ARG A 82 -5.41 6.06 -10.96
C ARG A 82 -3.91 5.81 -10.98
N PHE A 83 -3.53 4.55 -10.99
CA PHE A 83 -2.14 4.12 -11.00
C PHE A 83 -1.93 3.11 -12.11
N SER A 84 -0.99 3.37 -13.02
CA SER A 84 -0.71 2.41 -14.09
C SER A 84 0.74 2.33 -14.52
N ASP A 85 1.14 1.19 -15.08
CA ASP A 85 2.45 1.03 -15.73
C ASP A 85 3.61 1.35 -14.76
N LEU A 86 3.52 0.82 -13.53
CA LEU A 86 4.47 1.06 -12.46
C LEU A 86 5.46 -0.11 -12.30
N GLN A 87 6.72 0.22 -12.00
CA GLN A 87 7.75 -0.77 -11.64
C GLN A 87 7.84 -1.00 -10.12
N GLY A 88 7.44 -0.01 -9.31
CA GLY A 88 7.30 -0.13 -7.86
C GLY A 88 5.83 -0.26 -7.49
N ASP A 89 5.51 0.09 -6.25
CA ASP A 89 4.16 -0.09 -5.74
C ASP A 89 3.28 1.13 -6.04
N ALA A 90 1.96 0.92 -6.18
CA ALA A 90 1.06 2.05 -6.34
C ALA A 90 0.94 2.84 -5.03
N ILE A 91 0.74 2.14 -3.91
CA ILE A 91 0.77 2.74 -2.59
C ILE A 91 1.51 1.79 -1.65
N GLU A 92 2.64 2.23 -1.10
CA GLU A 92 3.38 1.48 -0.09
C GLU A 92 3.42 2.28 1.22
N TRP A 93 2.79 1.73 2.26
CA TRP A 93 2.65 2.32 3.59
C TRP A 93 3.50 1.59 4.62
N ASN A 94 4.81 1.84 4.58
CA ASN A 94 5.81 0.97 5.17
C ASN A 94 6.21 1.39 6.60
N VAL A 95 6.37 0.40 7.48
CA VAL A 95 6.75 0.51 8.90
C VAL A 95 5.95 1.59 9.64
N ALA A 96 4.64 1.56 9.49
CA ALA A 96 3.72 2.61 9.93
C ALA A 96 3.10 2.34 11.31
N ILE A 97 3.92 1.89 12.27
CA ILE A 97 3.47 1.38 13.58
C ILE A 97 2.80 2.43 14.48
N HIS A 98 3.04 3.71 14.20
CA HIS A 98 2.47 4.85 14.93
C HIS A 98 1.26 5.47 14.22
N ASP A 99 1.07 5.16 12.95
CA ASP A 99 0.03 5.75 12.12
C ASP A 99 -1.35 5.20 12.50
N ARG A 100 -2.39 5.99 12.23
CA ARG A 100 -3.79 5.62 12.52
C ARG A 100 -4.77 6.40 11.65
N ASP A 101 -6.00 5.91 11.59
CA ASP A 101 -7.12 6.53 10.89
C ASP A 101 -6.80 6.76 9.41
N ILE A 102 -6.34 5.69 8.75
CA ILE A 102 -5.92 5.71 7.35
C ILE A 102 -7.07 5.20 6.46
N LEU A 103 -7.38 5.96 5.41
CA LEU A 103 -8.29 5.55 4.35
C LEU A 103 -7.54 5.52 3.01
N ILE A 104 -7.55 4.36 2.36
CA ILE A 104 -7.10 4.17 0.98
C ILE A 104 -8.30 3.64 0.20
N SER A 105 -8.88 4.44 -0.70
CA SER A 105 -10.09 4.00 -1.38
C SER A 105 -10.34 4.56 -2.77
N ASP A 106 -11.24 3.89 -3.50
CA ASP A 106 -11.78 4.38 -4.78
C ASP A 106 -10.69 4.49 -5.87
N HIS A 107 -9.80 3.48 -5.94
CA HIS A 107 -8.67 3.47 -6.86
C HIS A 107 -8.86 2.53 -8.04
N VAL A 108 -8.27 2.93 -9.16
CA VAL A 108 -8.00 2.04 -10.30
C VAL A 108 -6.50 1.78 -10.37
N ILE A 109 -6.09 0.51 -10.32
CA ILE A 109 -4.69 0.09 -10.32
C ILE A 109 -4.50 -0.91 -11.45
N GLU A 110 -3.63 -0.62 -12.41
CA GLU A 110 -3.46 -1.49 -13.58
C GLU A 110 -1.99 -1.66 -13.95
N ARG A 111 -1.57 -2.86 -14.37
CA ARG A 111 -0.22 -3.08 -14.95
C ARG A 111 0.89 -2.66 -13.99
N ILE A 112 0.91 -3.29 -12.83
CA ILE A 112 1.99 -3.15 -11.85
C ILE A 112 2.95 -4.31 -12.03
N ASP A 113 4.13 -4.03 -12.59
CA ASP A 113 5.07 -5.03 -13.06
C ASP A 113 6.53 -4.61 -12.80
N CYS A 114 7.11 -5.17 -11.73
CA CYS A 114 8.51 -4.97 -11.39
C CYS A 114 9.42 -5.71 -12.37
N THR A 115 9.82 -5.00 -13.43
CA THR A 115 10.72 -5.49 -14.48
C THR A 115 12.20 -5.15 -14.23
N ASN A 116 12.49 -4.28 -13.27
CA ASN A 116 13.83 -3.78 -12.98
C ASN A 116 14.63 -4.64 -11.98
N GLY A 117 14.07 -5.77 -11.53
CA GLY A 117 14.74 -6.74 -10.66
C GLY A 117 14.84 -6.36 -9.18
N LYS A 118 14.12 -5.31 -8.75
CA LYS A 118 14.01 -4.97 -7.32
C LYS A 118 13.17 -6.01 -6.59
N ILE A 119 13.65 -6.39 -5.41
CA ILE A 119 12.99 -7.35 -4.52
C ILE A 119 11.91 -6.63 -3.73
N ASN A 120 10.79 -7.31 -3.49
CA ASN A 120 9.61 -6.83 -2.77
C ASN A 120 8.96 -5.58 -3.40
N TRP A 121 9.05 -5.44 -4.73
CA TRP A 121 8.41 -4.36 -5.49
C TRP A 121 7.33 -4.92 -6.41
N GLY A 122 6.40 -4.06 -6.79
CA GLY A 122 5.33 -4.36 -7.75
C GLY A 122 4.04 -4.84 -7.08
N ILE A 123 3.76 -4.34 -5.88
CA ILE A 123 2.51 -4.51 -5.14
C ILE A 123 1.54 -3.39 -5.54
N GLY A 124 0.24 -3.69 -5.59
CA GLY A 124 -0.78 -2.64 -5.73
C GLY A 124 -0.79 -1.71 -4.52
N ILE A 125 -1.28 -2.20 -3.39
CA ILE A 125 -1.35 -1.47 -2.11
C ILE A 125 -0.71 -2.32 -1.02
N GLY A 126 0.37 -1.85 -0.42
CA GLY A 126 1.04 -2.48 0.72
C GLY A 126 0.92 -1.65 2.00
N LEU A 127 0.64 -2.30 3.13
CA LEU A 127 0.72 -1.70 4.47
C LEU A 127 1.51 -2.61 5.41
N ALA A 128 2.49 -2.04 6.10
CA ALA A 128 3.41 -2.81 6.93
C ALA A 128 3.59 -2.25 8.35
N GLY A 129 3.57 -3.13 9.34
CA GLY A 129 4.14 -2.91 10.66
C GLY A 129 5.67 -3.05 10.65
N SER A 130 6.28 -3.34 11.80
CA SER A 130 7.75 -3.42 11.94
C SER A 130 8.30 -4.85 11.89
N THR A 131 7.85 -5.72 12.79
CA THR A 131 8.37 -7.09 12.92
C THR A 131 7.30 -8.02 13.48
N TYR A 132 7.41 -9.30 13.15
CA TYR A 132 6.47 -10.31 13.62
C TYR A 132 6.82 -10.79 15.03
N ASP A 133 5.78 -10.96 15.85
CA ASP A 133 5.90 -11.51 17.19
C ASP A 133 4.65 -12.35 17.51
N ASN A 134 4.84 -13.49 18.18
CA ASN A 134 3.77 -14.43 18.54
C ASN A 134 2.73 -13.86 19.51
N SER A 135 3.07 -12.80 20.24
CA SER A 135 2.14 -12.07 21.09
C SER A 135 1.28 -11.07 20.33
N TYR A 136 1.56 -10.86 19.02
CA TYR A 136 0.90 -9.87 18.17
C TYR A 136 0.80 -8.51 18.88
N PRO A 137 1.93 -7.89 19.25
CA PRO A 137 1.92 -6.67 20.05
C PRO A 137 1.35 -5.50 19.24
N GLU A 138 0.44 -4.74 19.85
CA GLU A 138 -0.21 -3.59 19.22
C GLU A 138 0.79 -2.55 18.72
N ASP A 139 1.88 -2.32 19.45
CA ASP A 139 2.87 -1.27 19.16
C ASP A 139 3.81 -1.59 17.98
N GLN A 140 3.81 -2.83 17.48
CA GLN A 140 4.56 -3.21 16.28
C GLN A 140 3.68 -3.26 15.02
N ALA A 141 2.35 -3.19 15.17
CA ALA A 141 1.41 -3.37 14.07
C ALA A 141 1.01 -2.04 13.40
N VAL A 142 0.88 -2.07 12.06
CA VAL A 142 0.12 -1.05 11.34
C VAL A 142 -1.36 -1.27 11.61
N LYS A 143 -2.11 -0.21 11.95
CA LYS A 143 -3.46 -0.40 12.49
C LYS A 143 -4.45 0.73 12.18
N ASN A 144 -5.73 0.42 12.40
CA ASN A 144 -6.85 1.35 12.23
C ASN A 144 -6.90 1.93 10.82
N PHE A 145 -7.01 1.05 9.83
CA PHE A 145 -7.05 1.45 8.43
C PHE A 145 -8.14 0.73 7.63
N VAL A 146 -8.53 1.35 6.53
CA VAL A 146 -9.50 0.80 5.57
C VAL A 146 -8.91 0.88 4.17
N VAL A 147 -8.90 -0.26 3.48
CA VAL A 147 -8.69 -0.37 2.03
C VAL A 147 -10.03 -0.71 1.39
N ALA A 148 -10.58 0.17 0.56
CA ALA A 148 -11.93 -0.02 0.03
C ALA A 148 -12.10 0.39 -1.44
N ASN A 149 -13.05 -0.25 -2.13
CA ASN A 149 -13.47 0.16 -3.48
C ASN A 149 -12.30 0.17 -4.49
N ILE A 150 -11.53 -0.91 -4.53
CA ILE A 150 -10.35 -1.03 -5.40
C ILE A 150 -10.75 -1.80 -6.65
N THR A 151 -10.46 -1.25 -7.82
CA THR A 151 -10.48 -1.98 -9.09
C THR A 151 -9.03 -2.20 -9.53
N GLY A 152 -8.56 -3.43 -9.43
CA GLY A 152 -7.18 -3.81 -9.71
C GLY A 152 -7.07 -4.78 -10.88
N SER A 153 -6.11 -4.56 -11.79
CA SER A 153 -5.76 -5.56 -12.77
C SER A 153 -4.28 -5.66 -13.10
N ASP A 154 -3.91 -6.81 -13.66
CA ASP A 154 -2.61 -7.02 -14.31
C ASP A 154 -1.44 -6.73 -13.35
N CYS A 155 -1.43 -7.39 -12.20
CA CYS A 155 -0.32 -7.33 -11.26
C CYS A 155 -0.12 -8.66 -10.56
N ARG A 156 0.98 -8.80 -9.82
CA ARG A 156 1.27 -10.05 -9.10
C ARG A 156 0.56 -10.14 -7.76
N GLN A 157 0.51 -9.03 -7.04
CA GLN A 157 -0.07 -8.92 -5.72
C GLN A 157 -0.82 -7.60 -5.59
N LEU A 158 -2.15 -7.64 -5.36
CA LEU A 158 -2.96 -6.42 -5.40
C LEU A 158 -3.01 -5.72 -4.04
N VAL A 159 -3.39 -6.41 -2.97
CA VAL A 159 -3.37 -5.85 -1.60
C VAL A 159 -2.49 -6.71 -0.71
N HIS A 160 -1.52 -6.08 -0.04
CA HIS A 160 -0.60 -6.69 0.90
C HIS A 160 -0.73 -6.04 2.27
N VAL A 161 -0.81 -6.86 3.31
CA VAL A 161 -0.71 -6.39 4.69
C VAL A 161 0.24 -7.29 5.47
N GLU A 162 1.26 -6.69 6.08
CA GLU A 162 2.15 -7.39 6.99
C GLU A 162 2.09 -6.78 8.38
N ASN A 163 1.92 -7.64 9.39
CA ASN A 163 1.81 -7.24 10.78
C ASN A 163 0.73 -6.16 10.99
N GLY A 164 -0.46 -6.39 10.44
CA GLY A 164 -1.59 -5.46 10.48
C GLY A 164 -2.61 -5.80 11.55
N LYS A 165 -3.28 -4.77 12.11
CA LYS A 165 -4.38 -4.92 13.05
C LYS A 165 -5.53 -3.94 12.86
N HIS A 166 -6.72 -4.31 13.32
CA HIS A 166 -7.91 -3.42 13.34
C HIS A 166 -8.19 -2.81 11.96
N PHE A 167 -8.27 -3.64 10.93
CA PHE A 167 -8.40 -3.15 9.56
C PHE A 167 -9.49 -3.84 8.76
N VAL A 168 -9.92 -3.15 7.71
CA VAL A 168 -10.94 -3.65 6.79
C VAL A 168 -10.43 -3.55 5.36
N ILE A 169 -10.52 -4.65 4.62
CA ILE A 169 -10.36 -4.68 3.17
C ILE A 169 -11.74 -5.02 2.58
N ARG A 170 -12.30 -4.16 1.74
CA ARG A 170 -13.64 -4.42 1.17
C ARG A 170 -13.86 -3.90 -0.23
N ASN A 171 -14.82 -4.49 -0.92
CA ASN A 171 -15.26 -4.05 -2.26
C ASN A 171 -14.08 -3.99 -3.25
N VAL A 172 -13.37 -5.11 -3.40
CA VAL A 172 -12.27 -5.21 -4.34
C VAL A 172 -12.72 -5.99 -5.57
N LYS A 173 -12.48 -5.43 -6.75
CA LYS A 173 -12.66 -6.09 -8.05
C LYS A 173 -11.29 -6.32 -8.65
N ALA A 174 -10.88 -7.58 -8.75
CA ALA A 174 -9.56 -7.97 -9.21
C ALA A 174 -9.66 -8.77 -10.52
N LYS A 175 -8.80 -8.44 -11.48
CA LYS A 175 -8.70 -9.16 -12.74
C LYS A 175 -7.24 -9.44 -13.09
N ASN A 176 -6.92 -10.65 -13.56
CA ASN A 176 -5.57 -10.97 -14.03
C ASN A 176 -4.48 -10.72 -12.97
N ILE A 177 -4.71 -11.19 -11.74
CA ILE A 177 -3.67 -11.16 -10.71
C ILE A 177 -2.85 -12.44 -10.83
N THR A 178 -1.83 -12.44 -11.68
CA THR A 178 -1.14 -13.66 -12.15
C THR A 178 0.36 -13.65 -11.80
N PRO A 179 1.03 -14.82 -11.83
CA PRO A 179 2.46 -14.88 -11.53
C PRO A 179 3.37 -14.32 -12.64
N ASP A 180 2.80 -13.93 -13.79
CA ASP A 180 3.58 -13.42 -14.93
C ASP A 180 4.12 -12.01 -14.67
N PHE A 181 3.37 -11.19 -13.93
CA PHE A 181 3.80 -9.88 -13.45
C PHE A 181 4.77 -10.01 -12.29
N SER A 182 5.71 -9.08 -12.15
CA SER A 182 6.69 -8.96 -11.04
C SER A 182 7.37 -10.29 -10.67
N LYS A 183 7.57 -11.18 -11.65
CA LYS A 183 7.96 -12.59 -11.43
C LYS A 183 9.25 -12.79 -10.63
N ASN A 184 10.18 -11.83 -10.74
CA ASN A 184 11.49 -11.87 -10.10
C ASN A 184 11.55 -11.05 -8.79
N ALA A 185 10.45 -10.42 -8.39
CA ALA A 185 10.43 -9.55 -7.21
C ALA A 185 10.38 -10.33 -5.88
N GLY A 186 10.15 -11.64 -5.91
CA GLY A 186 10.13 -12.47 -4.69
C GLY A 186 8.88 -12.30 -3.82
N ILE A 187 7.84 -11.61 -4.31
CA ILE A 187 6.53 -11.53 -3.65
C ILE A 187 5.65 -12.72 -4.04
N ASP A 188 4.74 -13.11 -3.16
CA ASP A 188 3.74 -14.13 -3.47
C ASP A 188 2.71 -13.62 -4.50
N ASN A 189 2.14 -14.51 -5.29
CA ASN A 189 1.04 -14.16 -6.19
C ASN A 189 -0.30 -14.33 -5.47
N ALA A 190 -1.01 -13.23 -5.21
CA ALA A 190 -2.28 -13.22 -4.48
C ALA A 190 -3.09 -11.93 -4.76
N THR A 191 -4.41 -12.02 -4.85
CA THR A 191 -5.26 -10.81 -4.86
C THR A 191 -5.17 -10.08 -3.53
N ILE A 192 -5.25 -10.83 -2.42
CA ILE A 192 -5.03 -10.30 -1.08
C ILE A 192 -4.04 -11.21 -0.37
N ALA A 193 -2.91 -10.65 0.04
CA ALA A 193 -1.90 -11.31 0.86
C ALA A 193 -1.87 -10.64 2.23
N ILE A 194 -2.10 -11.40 3.30
CA ILE A 194 -1.93 -10.90 4.66
C ILE A 194 -1.04 -11.84 5.46
N TYR A 195 -0.11 -11.27 6.22
CA TYR A 195 0.87 -12.03 7.00
C TYR A 195 0.94 -11.50 8.43
N GLY A 196 0.84 -12.39 9.42
CA GLY A 196 0.98 -12.01 10.83
C GLY A 196 -0.04 -10.96 11.27
N CYS A 197 -1.24 -10.96 10.69
CA CYS A 197 -2.31 -10.02 10.98
C CYS A 197 -3.29 -10.56 12.03
N ASP A 198 -3.94 -9.64 12.76
CA ASP A 198 -4.98 -9.94 13.75
C ASP A 198 -6.12 -8.91 13.65
N ASN A 199 -7.32 -9.26 14.11
CA ASN A 199 -8.50 -8.39 14.13
C ASN A 199 -8.75 -7.63 12.82
N PHE A 200 -9.12 -8.37 11.77
CA PHE A 200 -9.38 -7.82 10.45
C PHE A 200 -10.67 -8.36 9.83
N VAL A 201 -11.22 -7.60 8.88
CA VAL A 201 -12.35 -8.01 8.04
C VAL A 201 -11.95 -7.93 6.59
N ILE A 202 -12.25 -8.99 5.83
CA ILE A 202 -12.15 -8.99 4.37
C ILE A 202 -13.52 -9.34 3.82
N ASP A 203 -14.10 -8.44 3.02
CA ASP A 203 -15.49 -8.55 2.58
C ASP A 203 -15.68 -8.12 1.13
N ASN A 204 -16.62 -8.76 0.43
CA ASN A 204 -17.02 -8.43 -0.95
C ASN A 204 -15.83 -8.31 -1.93
N ILE A 205 -15.19 -9.45 -2.22
CA ILE A 205 -14.05 -9.53 -3.14
C ILE A 205 -14.48 -10.30 -4.39
N ASP A 206 -14.48 -9.62 -5.53
CA ASP A 206 -14.78 -10.17 -6.85
C ASP A 206 -13.47 -10.40 -7.62
N MET A 207 -13.27 -11.61 -8.14
CA MET A 207 -12.02 -12.05 -8.74
C MET A 207 -12.26 -12.75 -10.06
N THR A 208 -11.62 -12.26 -11.13
CA THR A 208 -11.64 -12.89 -12.46
C THR A 208 -10.22 -13.19 -12.92
N ASN A 209 -9.90 -14.47 -13.18
CA ASN A 209 -8.53 -14.89 -13.54
C ASN A 209 -7.48 -14.34 -12.54
N SER A 210 -7.73 -14.57 -11.26
CA SER A 210 -6.99 -13.93 -10.17
C SER A 210 -6.44 -14.98 -9.22
N ALA A 211 -5.22 -14.78 -8.72
CA ALA A 211 -4.74 -15.51 -7.57
C ALA A 211 -5.65 -15.20 -6.38
N GLY A 212 -6.07 -16.20 -5.61
CA GLY A 212 -7.04 -16.02 -4.52
C GLY A 212 -6.49 -15.18 -3.35
N MET A 213 -6.85 -15.59 -2.14
CA MET A 213 -6.36 -14.95 -0.92
C MET A 213 -5.27 -15.82 -0.29
N LEU A 214 -4.20 -15.19 0.19
CA LEU A 214 -3.18 -15.82 0.99
C LEU A 214 -3.21 -15.21 2.38
N ILE A 215 -3.47 -16.05 3.38
CA ILE A 215 -3.50 -15.67 4.79
C ILE A 215 -2.44 -16.49 5.50
N GLY A 216 -1.33 -15.85 5.86
CA GLY A 216 -0.12 -16.50 6.31
C GLY A 216 0.34 -16.04 7.69
N TYR A 217 1.28 -16.80 8.23
CA TYR A 217 2.04 -16.43 9.41
C TYR A 217 3.13 -15.42 9.07
N GLY A 218 3.46 -14.58 10.04
CA GLY A 218 4.72 -13.85 10.03
C GLY A 218 5.90 -14.81 10.19
N VAL A 219 7.02 -14.51 9.51
CA VAL A 219 8.26 -15.31 9.62
C VAL A 219 9.38 -14.43 10.17
N VAL A 220 9.99 -14.86 11.28
CA VAL A 220 11.22 -14.26 11.80
C VAL A 220 12.34 -15.29 11.68
N LYS A 221 13.29 -15.07 10.77
CA LYS A 221 14.54 -15.86 10.62
C LYS A 221 14.40 -17.37 10.94
N GLY A 222 13.50 -18.06 10.22
CA GLY A 222 13.34 -19.52 10.32
C GLY A 222 12.26 -20.01 11.31
N ASN A 223 11.63 -19.11 12.08
CA ASN A 223 10.50 -19.45 12.96
C ASN A 223 9.20 -18.80 12.48
N THR A 224 8.14 -19.60 12.36
CA THR A 224 6.78 -19.16 12.02
C THR A 224 6.03 -18.68 13.27
N CYS A 225 5.27 -17.59 13.16
CA CYS A 225 4.34 -17.18 14.22
C CYS A 225 3.05 -18.04 14.21
N GLN A 226 2.29 -18.14 15.32
CA GLN A 226 1.07 -18.96 15.42
C GLN A 226 -0.24 -18.15 15.40
N PHE A 227 -1.31 -18.67 14.78
CA PHE A 227 -2.60 -17.97 14.60
C PHE A 227 -3.36 -17.97 15.92
N ARG A 228 -3.86 -16.82 16.37
CA ARG A 228 -4.97 -16.74 17.33
C ARG A 228 -6.22 -16.29 16.61
N LYS A 229 -7.12 -17.23 16.31
CA LYS A 229 -8.49 -16.91 15.90
C LYS A 229 -9.40 -17.00 17.12
N THR A 230 -10.00 -15.89 17.54
CA THR A 230 -11.19 -15.93 18.39
C THR A 230 -12.38 -16.00 17.44
N LEU A 231 -12.99 -17.17 17.32
CA LEU A 231 -14.31 -17.32 16.67
C LEU A 231 -15.35 -16.90 17.71
N ASN A 232 -16.16 -15.89 17.39
CA ASN A 232 -17.44 -15.65 18.06
C ASN A 232 -18.52 -16.52 17.42
#